data_AF-A0AAE3BC03-F1
#
_entry.id   AF-A0AAE3BC03-F1
#
_cell.length_a   1.000
_cell.length_b   1.000
_cell.length_c   1.000
_cell.angle_alpha   90.00
_cell.angle_beta   90.00
_cell.angle_gamma   90.00
#
_symmetry.space_group_name_H-M   'P 1'
#
loop_
_entity.id
_entity.type
_entity.pdbx_description
1 polymer ?
#
loop_
_entity_poly.entity_id
_entity_poly.type
_entity_poly.pdbx_seq_one_letter_code
_entity_poly.pdbx_strand_id
1 'polypeptide(L)'
;MINHETEMLTVPARCPRGHELTARTTTIGVSGRPHAPTYWSCVRCIRVACWRAHYDRHTDLAERGKPIPAEVLAETAFKRPAGWFDNGRPARWTERVSFASGWGYDRDDPTLEDRQAIRDAVERAERDREAEQARRDREKANADLLALCRGGDVAVRTDLSGLAHRIGV
;
A
#
# COMPACT_ATOMS: atom_id res chain seq x y z
N MET A 1 6.51 10.89 35.55
CA MET A 1 5.23 10.32 35.10
C MET A 1 5.24 10.36 33.59
N ILE A 2 5.32 9.21 32.92
CA ILE A 2 5.27 9.16 31.46
C ILE A 2 3.80 9.43 31.09
N ASN A 3 3.55 10.47 30.30
CA ASN A 3 2.23 10.75 29.76
C ASN A 3 1.84 9.57 28.86
N HIS A 4 0.97 8.69 29.36
CA HIS A 4 0.25 7.71 28.56
C HIS A 4 -0.88 8.41 27.79
N GLU A 5 -0.55 9.48 27.07
CA GLU A 5 -1.41 9.93 25.98
C GLU A 5 -1.61 8.76 25.04
N THR A 6 -2.86 8.56 24.67
CA THR A 6 -3.47 7.37 24.07
C THR A 6 -2.83 7.02 22.73
N GLU A 7 -1.62 6.46 22.74
CA GLU A 7 -0.93 6.11 21.51
C GLU A 7 -1.75 5.05 20.77
N MET A 8 -2.19 5.41 19.57
CA MET A 8 -2.95 4.58 18.65
C MET A 8 -1.96 3.75 17.84
N LEU A 9 -2.08 2.42 17.91
CA LEU A 9 -1.31 1.53 17.05
C LEU A 9 -1.94 1.50 15.66
N THR A 10 -1.24 2.00 14.65
CA THR A 10 -1.71 1.96 13.25
C THR A 10 -1.13 0.74 12.53
N VAL A 11 -2.03 -0.11 12.02
CA VAL A 11 -1.71 -1.26 11.16
C VAL A 11 -1.87 -0.84 9.70
N PRO A 12 -0.83 -0.96 8.86
CA PRO A 12 -0.93 -0.60 7.44
C PRO A 12 -1.90 -1.55 6.71
N ALA A 13 -2.38 -1.17 5.52
CA ALA A 13 -3.30 -2.02 4.76
C ALA A 13 -2.63 -3.31 4.24
N ARG A 14 -1.31 -3.28 4.04
CA ARG A 14 -0.49 -4.42 3.61
C ARG A 14 0.80 -4.50 4.42
N CYS A 15 1.29 -5.71 4.66
CA CYS A 15 2.62 -5.89 5.26
C CYS A 15 3.74 -5.68 4.21
N PRO A 16 5.03 -5.61 4.63
CA PRO A 16 6.15 -5.44 3.70
C PRO A 16 6.28 -6.53 2.61
N ARG A 17 5.63 -7.68 2.79
CA ARG A 17 5.56 -8.77 1.80
C ARG A 17 4.28 -8.73 0.93
N GLY A 18 3.50 -7.66 1.02
CA GLY A 18 2.30 -7.46 0.21
C GLY A 18 1.01 -8.13 0.72
N HIS A 19 1.04 -8.90 1.82
CA HIS A 19 -0.17 -9.52 2.36
C HIS A 19 -1.11 -8.48 2.96
N GLU A 20 -2.40 -8.61 2.69
CA GLU A 20 -3.46 -7.76 3.24
C GLU A 20 -3.59 -7.93 4.76
N LEU A 21 -3.70 -6.81 5.46
CA LEU A 21 -3.80 -6.76 6.91
C LEU A 21 -5.19 -6.32 7.35
N THR A 22 -5.87 -7.23 8.02
CA THR A 22 -7.18 -7.05 8.66
C THR A 22 -7.08 -7.57 10.10
N ALA A 23 -8.13 -7.38 10.90
CA ALA A 23 -8.20 -7.94 12.26
C ALA A 23 -7.97 -9.46 12.31
N ARG A 24 -8.31 -10.21 11.25
CA ARG A 24 -8.08 -11.67 11.15
C ARG A 24 -6.66 -12.04 10.74
N THR A 25 -6.01 -11.24 9.89
CA THR A 25 -4.69 -11.56 9.32
C THR A 25 -3.54 -10.92 10.10
N THR A 26 -3.86 -10.24 11.20
CA THR A 26 -2.90 -9.49 12.03
C THR A 26 -2.96 -9.98 13.48
N THR A 27 -1.80 -10.17 14.09
CA THR A 27 -1.65 -10.34 15.54
C THR A 27 -1.19 -9.03 16.17
N ILE A 28 -1.80 -8.65 17.27
CA ILE A 28 -1.44 -7.46 18.04
C ILE A 28 -0.73 -7.89 19.31
N GLY A 29 0.49 -7.40 19.51
CA GLY A 29 1.20 -7.53 20.76
C GLY A 29 0.67 -6.52 21.77
N VAL A 30 0.28 -7.00 22.94
CA VAL A 30 -0.17 -6.15 24.05
C VAL A 30 0.79 -6.30 25.22
N SER A 31 1.17 -5.19 25.84
CA SER A 31 2.08 -5.22 27.00
C SER A 31 1.73 -4.14 28.03
N GLY A 32 2.20 -4.35 29.27
CA GLY A 32 1.97 -3.42 30.38
C GLY A 32 0.54 -3.46 30.95
N ARG A 33 0.28 -2.56 31.90
CA ARG A 33 -1.06 -2.24 32.42
C ARG A 33 -1.36 -0.76 32.18
N PRO A 34 -2.52 -0.40 31.61
CA PRO A 34 -3.53 -1.28 31.00
C PRO A 34 -2.96 -1.89 29.70
N HIS A 35 -3.23 -3.17 29.43
CA HIS A 35 -2.75 -3.93 28.25
C HIS A 35 -2.73 -3.09 26.97
N ALA A 36 -1.61 -2.41 26.68
CA ALA A 36 -1.54 -1.43 25.62
C ALA A 36 -1.02 -2.12 24.36
N PRO A 37 -1.61 -1.87 23.18
CA PRO A 37 -1.09 -2.41 21.93
C PRO A 37 0.27 -1.77 21.64
N THR A 38 1.31 -2.58 21.43
CA THR A 38 2.69 -2.11 21.24
C THR A 38 3.30 -2.47 19.90
N TYR A 39 2.84 -3.55 19.29
CA TYR A 39 3.29 -3.94 17.95
C TYR A 39 2.21 -4.74 17.23
N TRP A 40 2.38 -4.90 15.92
CA TRP A 40 1.58 -5.79 15.10
C TRP A 40 2.48 -6.76 14.35
N SER A 41 1.92 -7.87 13.90
CA SER A 41 2.62 -8.84 13.05
C SER A 41 1.65 -9.52 12.09
N CYS A 42 2.10 -9.75 10.85
CA CYS A 42 1.33 -10.46 9.86
C CYS A 42 1.28 -11.97 10.18
N VAL A 43 0.09 -12.52 10.40
CA VAL A 43 -0.13 -13.93 10.74
C VAL A 43 0.45 -14.86 9.68
N ARG A 44 0.29 -14.53 8.40
CA ARG A 44 0.85 -15.31 7.29
C ARG A 44 2.38 -15.35 7.34
N CYS A 45 3.01 -14.20 7.58
CA CYS A 45 4.47 -14.13 7.72
C CYS A 45 4.98 -14.93 8.92
N ILE A 46 4.27 -14.88 10.06
CA ILE A 46 4.59 -15.67 11.25
C ILE A 46 4.47 -17.15 10.93
N ARG A 47 3.37 -17.61 10.34
CA ARG A 47 3.17 -19.04 10.00
C ARG A 47 4.26 -19.57 9.07
N VAL A 48 4.65 -18.79 8.05
CA VAL A 48 5.77 -19.14 7.17
C VAL A 48 7.07 -19.27 7.96
N ALA A 49 7.35 -18.33 8.85
CA ALA A 49 8.56 -18.37 9.67
C ALA A 49 8.57 -19.58 10.62
N CYS A 50 7.45 -19.86 11.29
CA CYS A 50 7.30 -21.01 12.18
C CYS A 50 7.44 -22.35 11.43
N TRP A 51 6.83 -22.47 10.24
CA TRP A 51 6.95 -23.68 9.43
C TRP A 51 8.40 -23.93 9.03
N ARG A 52 9.06 -22.91 8.48
CA ARG A 52 10.48 -22.98 8.10
C ARG A 52 11.36 -23.31 9.29
N ALA A 53 11.14 -22.67 10.43
CA ALA A 53 11.89 -22.95 11.65
C ALA A 53 11.75 -24.43 12.10
N HIS A 54 10.56 -25.02 11.92
CA HIS A 54 10.30 -26.41 12.30
C HIS A 54 10.87 -27.41 11.28
N TYR A 55 10.65 -27.19 9.98
CA TYR A 55 10.93 -28.18 8.95
C TYR A 55 12.28 -27.99 8.23
N ASP A 56 12.87 -26.78 8.17
CA ASP A 56 14.11 -26.56 7.40
C ASP A 56 15.31 -27.32 8.01
N ARG A 57 15.33 -27.46 9.34
CA ARG A 57 16.40 -28.14 10.10
C ARG A 57 15.87 -29.28 10.95
N HIS A 58 14.78 -29.91 10.51
CA HIS A 58 14.19 -31.02 11.24
C HIS A 58 15.20 -32.16 11.46
N THR A 59 15.14 -32.82 12.62
CA THR A 59 16.06 -33.89 13.02
C THR A 59 15.84 -35.14 12.18
N ASP A 60 14.59 -35.50 11.91
CA ASP A 60 14.23 -36.51 10.91
C ASP A 60 14.47 -35.97 9.49
N LEU A 61 15.24 -36.72 8.68
CA LEU A 61 15.56 -36.40 7.30
C LEU A 61 14.33 -36.47 6.39
N ALA A 62 13.36 -37.34 6.66
CA ALA A 62 12.14 -37.45 5.86
C ALA A 62 11.22 -36.22 5.99
N GLU A 63 11.33 -35.53 7.12
CA GLU A 63 10.56 -34.32 7.43
C GLU A 63 11.26 -33.04 6.98
N ARG A 64 12.57 -33.11 6.70
CA ARG A 64 13.38 -31.91 6.42
C ARG A 64 13.01 -31.27 5.09
N GLY A 65 12.82 -29.95 5.10
CA GLY A 65 12.54 -29.16 3.90
C GLY A 65 11.14 -29.37 3.32
N LYS A 66 10.20 -29.92 4.09
CA LYS A 66 8.81 -30.09 3.65
C LYS A 66 8.20 -28.77 3.19
N PRO A 67 7.55 -28.74 2.00
CA PRO A 67 6.89 -27.54 1.52
C PRO A 67 5.74 -27.16 2.45
N ILE A 68 5.44 -25.86 2.52
CA ILE A 68 4.31 -25.36 3.31
C ILE A 68 3.00 -25.74 2.58
N PRO A 69 2.11 -26.52 3.20
CA PRO A 69 0.82 -26.83 2.60
C PRO A 69 -0.01 -25.56 2.42
N ALA A 70 -0.76 -25.46 1.31
CA ALA A 70 -1.51 -24.26 0.96
C ALA A 70 -2.57 -23.92 2.02
N GLU A 71 -3.19 -24.93 2.61
CA GLU A 71 -4.17 -24.84 3.68
C GLU A 71 -3.62 -24.21 4.97
N VAL A 72 -2.32 -24.37 5.24
CA VAL A 72 -1.67 -23.73 6.40
C VAL A 72 -1.61 -22.21 6.22
N LEU A 73 -1.53 -21.74 4.97
CA LEU A 73 -1.48 -20.33 4.61
C LEU A 73 -2.83 -19.78 4.13
N ALA A 74 -3.87 -20.61 4.08
CA ALA A 74 -5.21 -20.20 3.71
C ALA A 74 -5.79 -19.25 4.75
N GLU A 75 -6.13 -18.03 4.34
CA GLU A 75 -6.60 -17.00 5.26
C GLU A 75 -7.97 -17.31 5.89
N THR A 76 -8.76 -18.16 5.22
CA THR A 76 -10.00 -18.72 5.76
C THR A 76 -9.77 -19.53 7.03
N ALA A 77 -8.57 -20.11 7.21
CA ALA A 77 -8.16 -20.83 8.40
C ALA A 77 -7.58 -19.91 9.50
N PHE A 78 -7.43 -18.61 9.24
CA PHE A 78 -6.97 -17.66 10.24
C PHE A 78 -8.14 -17.21 11.12
N LYS A 79 -7.83 -16.84 12.36
CA LYS A 79 -8.79 -16.33 13.34
C LYS A 79 -8.25 -15.03 13.93
N ARG A 80 -9.15 -14.18 14.42
CA ARG A 80 -8.76 -12.99 15.20
C ARG A 80 -7.94 -13.40 16.42
N PRO A 81 -6.97 -12.58 16.87
CA PRO A 81 -6.08 -12.90 17.98
C PRO A 81 -6.83 -13.26 19.26
N ALA A 82 -6.40 -14.29 19.98
CA ALA A 82 -6.98 -14.61 21.28
C ALA A 82 -6.96 -13.38 22.22
N GLY A 83 -8.02 -13.20 23.01
CA GLY A 83 -8.15 -12.04 23.90
C GLY A 83 -8.59 -10.74 23.23
N TRP A 84 -8.91 -10.74 21.93
CA TRP A 84 -9.60 -9.61 21.28
C TRP A 84 -11.02 -9.40 21.79
N PHE A 85 -11.63 -10.46 22.32
CA PHE A 85 -12.97 -10.47 22.89
C PHE A 85 -12.87 -11.03 24.31
N ASP A 86 -13.37 -10.26 25.28
CA ASP A 86 -13.33 -10.57 26.71
C ASP A 86 -14.70 -10.28 27.33
N ASN A 87 -15.23 -11.21 28.14
CA ASN A 87 -16.51 -11.06 28.84
C ASN A 87 -17.68 -10.59 27.95
N GLY A 88 -17.78 -11.13 26.73
CA GLY A 88 -18.89 -10.80 25.83
C GLY A 88 -18.74 -9.47 25.06
N ARG A 89 -17.58 -8.80 25.14
CA ARG A 89 -17.31 -7.53 24.46
C ARG A 89 -15.88 -7.47 23.89
N PRO A 90 -15.60 -6.60 22.90
CA PRO A 90 -14.23 -6.33 22.49
C PRO A 90 -13.37 -5.86 23.68
N ALA A 91 -12.13 -6.34 23.75
CA ALA A 91 -11.20 -5.90 24.77
C ALA A 91 -10.82 -4.43 24.55
N ARG A 92 -10.69 -3.62 25.61
CA ARG A 92 -10.47 -2.16 25.51
C ARG A 92 -9.27 -1.74 24.65
N TRP A 93 -8.28 -2.62 24.51
CA TRP A 93 -7.12 -2.33 23.68
C TRP A 93 -7.44 -2.31 22.18
N THR A 94 -8.52 -2.96 21.73
CA THR A 94 -8.91 -3.00 20.32
C THR A 94 -9.34 -1.63 19.79
N GLU A 95 -9.94 -0.80 20.65
CA GLU A 95 -10.29 0.61 20.36
C GLU A 95 -9.05 1.46 20.09
N ARG A 96 -7.86 0.99 20.51
CA ARG A 96 -6.58 1.67 20.35
C ARG A 96 -5.77 1.16 19.15
N VAL A 97 -6.40 0.37 18.27
CA VAL A 97 -5.78 -0.17 17.06
C VAL A 97 -6.56 0.32 15.84
N SER A 98 -5.89 1.05 14.95
CA SER A 98 -6.47 1.51 13.69
C SER A 98 -5.91 0.71 12.53
N PHE A 99 -6.79 0.18 11.66
CA PHE A 99 -6.39 -0.53 10.46
C PHE A 99 -6.56 0.36 9.24
N ALA A 100 -5.47 0.65 8.54
CA ALA A 100 -5.51 1.44 7.30
C ALA A 100 -6.26 0.73 6.16
N SER A 101 -6.52 -0.58 6.28
CA SER A 101 -7.42 -1.31 5.38
C SER A 101 -8.89 -0.96 5.59
N GLY A 102 -9.24 -0.32 6.71
CA GLY A 102 -10.62 -0.04 7.11
C GLY A 102 -11.37 -1.26 7.65
N TRP A 103 -10.68 -2.39 7.86
CA TRP A 103 -11.25 -3.65 8.37
C TRP A 103 -10.61 -4.01 9.72
N GLY A 104 -11.09 -3.31 10.76
CA GLY A 104 -10.67 -3.46 12.15
C GLY A 104 -11.50 -4.45 12.96
N TYR A 105 -11.42 -4.33 14.28
CA TYR A 105 -12.15 -5.20 15.22
C TYR A 105 -13.64 -4.87 15.34
N ASP A 106 -14.02 -3.66 14.93
CA ASP A 106 -15.36 -3.08 14.97
C ASP A 106 -16.26 -3.51 13.79
N ARG A 107 -15.68 -4.17 12.79
CA ARG A 107 -16.39 -4.66 11.59
C ARG A 107 -16.26 -6.18 11.50
N ASP A 108 -17.10 -6.81 10.71
CA ASP A 108 -16.90 -8.20 10.32
C ASP A 108 -15.68 -8.35 9.41
N ASP A 109 -15.14 -9.56 9.32
CA ASP A 109 -14.01 -9.80 8.41
C ASP A 109 -14.47 -9.72 6.95
N PRO A 110 -13.69 -9.11 6.05
CA PRO A 110 -14.10 -8.98 4.66
C PRO A 110 -14.18 -10.33 3.97
N THR A 111 -15.28 -10.55 3.23
CA THR A 111 -15.49 -11.74 2.41
C THR A 111 -14.52 -11.76 1.22
N LEU A 112 -14.41 -12.90 0.52
CA LEU A 112 -13.61 -12.97 -0.71
C LEU A 112 -14.13 -11.98 -1.77
N GLU A 113 -15.44 -11.80 -1.84
CA GLU A 113 -16.10 -10.88 -2.76
C GLU A 113 -15.78 -9.42 -2.41
N ASP A 114 -15.87 -9.03 -1.14
CA ASP A 114 -15.49 -7.68 -0.67
C ASP A 114 -14.05 -7.36 -1.07
N ARG A 115 -13.14 -8.31 -0.86
CA ARG A 115 -11.72 -8.14 -1.20
C ARG A 115 -11.50 -7.99 -2.70
N GLN A 116 -12.20 -8.77 -3.52
CA GLN A 116 -12.09 -8.65 -4.97
C GLN A 116 -12.66 -7.31 -5.44
N ALA A 117 -13.83 -6.91 -4.95
CA ALA A 117 -14.45 -5.64 -5.28
C ALA A 117 -13.54 -4.45 -4.95
N ILE A 118 -12.85 -4.50 -3.81
CA ILE A 118 -11.87 -3.48 -3.41
C ILE A 118 -10.66 -3.47 -4.35
N ARG A 119 -10.09 -4.64 -4.68
CA ARG A 119 -8.98 -4.73 -5.64
C ARG A 119 -9.36 -4.10 -6.97
N ASP A 120 -10.52 -4.47 -7.50
CA ASP A 120 -11.01 -3.94 -8.77
C ASP A 120 -11.27 -2.43 -8.69
N ALA A 121 -11.77 -1.94 -7.55
CA ALA A 121 -11.99 -0.51 -7.33
C ALA A 121 -10.68 0.29 -7.26
N VAL A 122 -9.66 -0.24 -6.60
CA VAL A 122 -8.32 0.38 -6.54
C VAL A 122 -7.68 0.40 -7.92
N GLU A 123 -7.70 -0.71 -8.64
CA GLU A 123 -7.15 -0.78 -10.01
C GLU A 123 -7.89 0.18 -10.96
N ARG A 124 -9.22 0.31 -10.84
CA ARG A 124 -9.98 1.32 -11.58
C ARG A 124 -9.53 2.74 -11.21
N ALA A 125 -9.44 3.06 -9.91
CA ALA A 125 -9.03 4.38 -9.46
C ALA A 125 -7.60 4.74 -9.87
N GLU A 126 -6.67 3.79 -9.90
CA GLU A 126 -5.31 3.98 -10.39
C GLU A 126 -5.30 4.27 -11.90
N ARG A 127 -6.03 3.47 -12.70
CA ARG A 127 -6.19 3.73 -14.15
C ARG A 127 -6.81 5.10 -14.42
N ASP A 128 -7.80 5.50 -13.65
CA ASP A 128 -8.47 6.80 -13.80
C ASP A 128 -7.50 7.95 -13.48
N ARG A 129 -6.66 7.81 -12.44
CA ARG A 129 -5.61 8.79 -12.11
C ARG A 129 -4.54 8.89 -13.19
N GLU A 130 -4.09 7.76 -13.73
CA GLU A 130 -3.12 7.73 -14.82
C GLU A 130 -3.68 8.38 -16.09
N ALA A 131 -4.94 8.08 -16.45
CA ALA A 131 -5.61 8.69 -17.58
C ALA A 131 -5.79 10.21 -17.41
N GLU A 132 -6.18 10.65 -16.21
CA GLU A 132 -6.29 12.08 -15.88
C GLU A 132 -4.94 12.79 -15.97
N GLN A 133 -3.88 12.17 -15.44
CA GLN A 133 -2.52 12.71 -15.51
C GLN A 133 -2.05 12.82 -16.96
N ALA A 134 -2.25 11.78 -17.77
CA ALA A 134 -1.91 11.78 -19.19
C ALA A 134 -2.68 12.86 -19.97
N ARG A 135 -3.95 13.12 -19.62
CA ARG A 135 -4.74 14.21 -20.23
C ARG A 135 -4.11 15.56 -19.94
N ARG A 136 -3.76 15.83 -18.68
CA ARG A 136 -3.12 17.08 -18.25
C ARG A 136 -1.76 17.29 -18.92
N ASP A 137 -0.96 16.23 -19.02
CA ASP A 137 0.35 16.30 -19.66
C ASP A 137 0.23 16.61 -21.16
N ARG A 138 -0.77 16.03 -21.84
CA ARG A 138 -1.06 16.35 -23.25
C ARG A 138 -1.55 17.79 -23.43
N GLU A 139 -2.44 18.26 -22.57
CA GLU A 139 -2.94 19.64 -22.59
C GLU A 139 -1.78 20.63 -22.39
N LYS A 140 -0.89 20.34 -21.44
CA LYS A 140 0.33 21.14 -21.21
C LYS A 140 1.26 21.13 -22.43
N ALA A 141 1.56 19.96 -22.99
CA ALA A 141 2.41 19.86 -24.18
C ALA A 141 1.83 20.63 -25.38
N ASN A 142 0.51 20.57 -25.58
CA ASN A 142 -0.15 21.36 -26.62
C ASN A 142 -0.07 22.87 -26.34
N ALA A 143 -0.23 23.30 -25.09
CA ALA A 143 -0.08 24.70 -24.71
C ALA A 143 1.36 25.20 -24.92
N ASP A 144 2.35 24.39 -24.55
CA ASP A 144 3.77 24.68 -24.74
C ASP A 144 4.12 24.79 -26.24
N LEU A 145 3.60 23.88 -27.07
CA LEU A 145 3.75 23.95 -28.54
C LEU A 145 3.12 25.22 -29.12
N LEU A 146 1.92 25.59 -28.69
CA LEU A 146 1.26 26.82 -29.13
C LEU A 146 2.04 28.07 -28.69
N ALA A 147 2.64 28.06 -27.50
CA ALA A 147 3.48 29.15 -27.02
C ALA A 147 4.75 29.30 -27.87
N LEU A 148 5.41 28.20 -28.24
CA LEU A 148 6.57 28.20 -29.15
C LEU A 148 6.21 28.75 -30.54
N CYS A 149 5.08 28.33 -31.11
CA CYS A 149 4.62 28.82 -32.41
C CYS A 149 4.31 30.33 -32.41
N ARG A 150 3.82 30.89 -31.28
CA ARG A 150 3.56 32.34 -31.15
C ARG A 150 4.81 33.17 -30.85
N GLY A 151 5.88 32.55 -30.37
CA GLY A 151 7.17 33.20 -30.10
C GLY A 151 8.10 33.29 -31.32
N GLY A 152 7.72 32.69 -32.46
CA GLY A 152 8.54 32.62 -33.68
C GLY A 152 8.51 33.86 -34.58
N ASP A 153 7.71 34.88 -34.29
CA ASP A 153 7.58 36.10 -35.10
C ASP A 153 8.65 37.17 -34.78
N VAL A 154 9.90 36.78 -34.51
CA VAL A 154 11.01 37.73 -34.40
C VAL A 154 12.17 37.32 -35.30
N ALA A 155 12.31 38.12 -36.36
CA ALA A 155 13.49 38.36 -37.20
C ALA A 155 13.77 37.40 -38.38
N VAL A 156 12.97 37.52 -39.44
CA VAL A 156 13.54 37.52 -40.81
C VAL A 156 13.55 38.97 -41.29
N ARG A 157 14.54 39.74 -40.82
CA ARG A 157 14.90 41.03 -41.42
C ARG A 157 15.76 40.72 -42.65
N THR A 158 15.12 40.60 -43.81
CA THR A 158 15.83 40.58 -45.09
C THR A 158 16.41 41.97 -45.31
N ASP A 159 17.71 42.13 -45.03
CA ASP A 159 18.45 43.34 -45.35
C ASP A 159 18.70 43.38 -46.87
N LEU A 160 17.84 44.09 -47.60
CA LEU A 160 17.96 44.35 -49.04
C LEU A 160 18.74 45.64 -49.37
N SER A 161 19.54 46.15 -48.43
CA SER A 161 20.20 47.46 -48.59
C SER A 161 21.66 47.38 -49.10
N GLY A 162 22.19 46.19 -49.36
CA GLY A 162 23.63 45.98 -49.50
C GLY A 162 24.11 45.46 -50.86
N LEU A 163 23.64 45.98 -52.00
CA LEU A 163 24.25 45.65 -53.29
C LEU A 163 24.22 46.80 -54.31
N ALA A 164 24.77 47.95 -53.92
CA ALA A 164 25.26 48.94 -54.88
C ALA A 164 26.73 48.62 -55.23
N HIS A 165 26.92 47.72 -56.21
CA HIS A 165 28.18 47.57 -56.92
C HIS A 165 28.27 48.71 -57.95
N ARG A 166 29.16 49.69 -57.72
CA ARG A 166 30.40 49.86 -58.49
C ARG A 166 30.32 49.39 -59.94
N ILE A 167 30.01 50.31 -60.85
CA ILE A 167 30.65 50.39 -62.18
C ILE A 167 30.93 51.86 -62.43
N GLY A 168 32.23 52.21 -62.43
CA GLY A 168 32.70 53.45 -63.02
C GLY A 168 33.23 53.17 -64.43
N VAL A 169 32.95 54.07 -65.36
CA VAL A 169 33.88 54.80 -66.25
C VAL A 169 33.15 56.07 -66.68
#